data_AF-A0A7Y9EZG6-F1
#
_entry.id   AF-A0A7Y9EZG6-F1
#
_cell.length_a   1.000
_cell.length_b   1.000
_cell.length_c   1.000
_cell.angle_alpha   90.00
_cell.angle_beta   90.00
_cell.angle_gamma   90.00
#
_symmetry.space_group_name_H-M   'P 1'
#
loop_
_entity.id
_entity.type
_entity.pdbx_description
1 polymer ?
#
loop_
_entity_poly.entity_id
_entity_poly.type
_entity_poly.pdbx_seq_one_letter_code
_entity_poly.pdbx_strand_id
1 'polypeptide(L)' 'MLKFLLVVAFVAVVTYLAIRLMQRRLPGGGSQGVRRPLPGPKPKPRMVAPDDDEDFLRDLERKRRHPEDPDTPAT' A
#
# COMPACT_ATOMS: atom_id res chain seq x y z
N MET A 1 25.54 3.33 34.30
CA MET A 1 24.27 2.98 33.62
C MET A 1 23.65 4.14 32.86
N LEU A 2 23.46 5.33 33.46
CA LEU A 2 22.87 6.50 32.77
C LEU A 2 23.61 6.90 31.48
N LYS A 3 24.95 6.93 31.52
CA LYS A 3 25.82 7.22 30.36
C LYS A 3 25.54 6.28 29.18
N PHE A 4 25.35 4.99 29.48
CA PHE A 4 25.05 3.98 28.47
C PHE A 4 23.65 4.20 27.87
N LEU A 5 22.65 4.49 28.70
CA LEU A 5 21.30 4.83 28.24
C LEU A 5 21.29 6.08 27.35
N LEU A 6 22.08 7.11 27.69
CA LEU A 6 22.23 8.32 26.87
C LEU A 6 22.85 8.02 25.51
N VAL A 7 23.86 7.16 25.45
CA VAL A 7 24.48 6.74 24.18
C VAL A 7 23.46 5.98 23.31
N VAL A 8 22.71 5.04 23.90
CA VAL A 8 21.67 4.29 23.17
C VAL A 8 20.58 5.22 22.66
N ALA A 9 20.08 6.12 23.50
CA ALA A 9 19.06 7.11 23.12
C ALA A 9 19.56 8.03 22.01
N PHE A 10 20.81 8.48 22.09
CA PHE A 10 21.43 9.32 21.06
C PHE A 10 21.50 8.59 19.71
N VAL A 11 22.01 7.36 19.69
CA VAL A 11 22.09 6.54 18.46
C VAL A 11 20.69 6.29 17.87
N ALA A 12 19.70 6.01 18.72
CA ALA A 12 18.31 5.83 18.28
C ALA A 12 17.74 7.10 17.63
N VAL A 13 17.95 8.28 18.23
CA VAL A 13 17.48 9.56 17.69
C VAL A 13 18.13 9.88 16.35
N VAL A 14 19.46 9.70 16.23
CA VAL A 14 20.20 9.93 14.98
C VAL A 14 19.68 9.01 13.87
N THR A 15 19.50 7.73 14.17
CA THR A 15 19.00 6.73 13.22
C THR A 15 17.58 7.07 12.77
N TYR A 16 16.70 7.41 13.72
CA TYR A 16 15.32 7.82 13.43
C TYR A 16 15.29 9.05 12.51
N LEU A 17 16.10 10.08 12.79
CA LEU A 17 16.16 11.29 11.97
C LEU A 17 16.66 10.99 10.55
N ALA A 18 17.71 10.16 10.42
CA ALA A 18 18.23 9.75 9.11
C ALA A 18 17.14 9.06 8.27
N ILE A 19 16.44 8.10 8.84
CA ILE A 19 15.33 7.40 8.18
C ILE A 19 14.19 8.37 7.85
N ARG A 20 13.82 9.24 8.80
CA ARG A 20 12.73 10.22 8.63
C ARG A 20 13.02 11.21 7.51
N LEU A 21 14.26 11.66 7.38
CA LEU A 21 14.70 12.57 6.32
C LEU A 21 14.75 11.87 4.97
N MET A 22 15.18 10.59 4.93
CA MET A 22 15.17 9.79 3.70
C MET A 22 13.73 9.55 3.21
N GLN A 23 12.82 9.18 4.11
CA GLN A 23 11.40 8.99 3.80
C GLN A 23 10.73 10.26 3.27
N ARG A 24 11.11 11.44 3.80
CA ARG A 24 10.59 12.74 3.32
C ARG A 24 11.02 13.06 1.88
N ARG A 25 12.15 12.53 1.41
CA ARG A 25 12.66 12.77 0.05
C ARG A 25 12.09 11.81 -1.00
N LEU A 26 11.47 10.69 -0.58
CA LEU A 26 10.78 9.80 -1.52
C LEU A 26 9.31 10.24 -1.69
N PRO A 27 8.86 10.58 -2.91
CA PRO A 27 7.45 10.82 -3.20
C PRO A 27 6.70 9.48 -3.08
N GLY A 28 6.17 9.19 -1.89
CA GLY A 28 5.42 7.96 -1.60
C GLY A 28 5.85 7.22 -0.34
N GLY A 29 6.93 7.63 0.33
CA GLY A 29 7.46 7.05 1.57
C GLY A 29 6.66 7.45 2.83
N GLY A 30 5.34 7.50 2.74
CA GLY A 30 4.47 7.70 3.89
C GLY A 30 4.65 6.52 4.85
N SER A 31 5.09 6.83 6.07
CA SER A 31 4.94 6.01 7.28
C SER A 31 3.68 5.14 7.14
N GLN A 32 3.87 3.84 7.36
CA GLN A 32 2.85 2.80 7.33
C GLN A 32 1.86 2.98 8.51
N GLY A 33 1.27 4.17 8.64
CA GLY A 33 0.04 4.40 9.37
C GLY A 33 -1.08 4.24 8.37
N VAL A 34 -1.82 3.13 8.50
CA VAL A 34 -3.18 2.89 7.97
C VAL A 34 -3.57 3.84 6.84
N ARG A 35 -3.15 3.54 5.61
CA ARG A 35 -3.70 4.21 4.44
C ARG A 35 -5.13 3.71 4.28
N ARG A 36 -6.09 4.47 4.81
CA ARG A 36 -7.46 4.45 4.26
C ARG A 36 -7.31 4.74 2.76
N PRO A 37 -7.88 3.92 1.85
CA PRO A 37 -7.83 4.25 0.44
C PRO A 37 -8.62 5.54 0.25
N LEU A 38 -7.93 6.65 -0.02
CA LEU A 38 -8.58 7.79 -0.65
C LEU A 38 -8.90 7.37 -2.08
N PRO A 39 -10.06 7.76 -2.65
CA PRO A 39 -10.32 7.58 -4.07
C PRO A 39 -9.29 8.41 -4.84
N GLY A 40 -8.20 7.75 -5.25
CA GLY A 40 -7.20 8.35 -6.10
C GLY A 40 -7.78 8.59 -7.50
N PRO A 41 -7.21 9.52 -8.28
CA PRO A 41 -7.56 9.67 -9.69
C PRO A 41 -7.47 8.31 -10.39
N LYS A 42 -8.48 7.98 -11.22
CA LYS A 42 -8.52 6.71 -11.97
C LYS A 42 -7.15 6.48 -12.63
N PRO A 43 -6.50 5.32 -12.42
CA PRO A 43 -5.22 5.04 -13.03
C PRO A 43 -5.36 5.21 -14.55
N LYS A 44 -4.38 5.88 -15.18
CA LYS A 44 -4.32 5.98 -16.64
C LYS A 44 -4.42 4.55 -17.22
N PRO A 45 -5.21 4.33 -18.29
CA PRO A 45 -5.34 3.01 -18.90
C PRO A 45 -3.93 2.52 -19.26
N ARG A 46 -3.46 1.55 -18.47
CA ARG A 46 -2.21 0.84 -18.76
C ARG A 46 -2.57 -0.17 -19.84
N MET A 47 -1.67 -0.36 -20.80
CA MET A 47 -1.73 -1.55 -21.65
C MET A 47 -1.42 -2.74 -20.75
N VAL A 48 -2.48 -3.31 -20.18
CA VAL A 48 -2.47 -4.49 -19.35
C VAL A 48 -2.96 -5.61 -20.25
N ALA A 49 -2.30 -6.77 -20.18
CA ALA A 49 -2.80 -7.92 -20.91
C ALA A 49 -4.14 -8.34 -20.27
N PRO A 50 -5.13 -8.84 -21.04
CA PRO A 50 -6.47 -9.12 -20.51
C PRO A 50 -6.52 -10.03 -19.26
N ASP A 51 -5.46 -10.80 -19.01
CA ASP A 51 -5.26 -11.67 -17.84
C ASP A 51 -4.78 -10.93 -16.58
N ASP A 52 -4.21 -9.73 -16.72
CA ASP A 52 -3.66 -8.91 -15.62
C ASP A 52 -4.59 -7.74 -15.21
N ASP A 53 -5.77 -7.62 -15.83
CA ASP A 53 -6.72 -6.56 -15.52
C ASP A 53 -7.33 -6.75 -14.11
N GLU A 54 -7.28 -5.68 -13.29
CA GLU A 54 -7.84 -5.70 -11.94
C GLU A 54 -9.34 -6.06 -11.93
N ASP A 55 -10.06 -5.70 -12.97
CA ASP A 55 -11.49 -5.99 -13.11
C ASP A 55 -11.74 -7.49 -13.34
N PHE A 56 -10.91 -8.15 -14.17
CA PHE A 56 -10.99 -9.60 -14.40
C PHE A 56 -10.70 -10.40 -13.12
N LEU A 57 -9.67 -9.99 -12.36
CA LEU A 57 -9.34 -10.59 -11.07
C LEU A 57 -10.47 -10.41 -10.03
N ARG A 58 -11.16 -9.27 -10.05
CA ARG A 58 -12.32 -9.02 -9.17
C ARG A 58 -13.52 -9.88 -9.54
N ASP A 59 -13.77 -10.10 -10.82
CA ASP A 59 -14.85 -10.96 -11.29
C ASP A 59 -14.63 -12.43 -10.88
N LEU A 60 -13.39 -12.92 -10.97
CA LEU A 60 -13.03 -14.25 -10.46
C LEU A 60 -13.24 -14.37 -8.95
N GLU A 61 -12.85 -13.35 -8.19
CA GLU A 61 -13.06 -13.34 -6.73
C GLU A 61 -14.55 -13.27 -6.39
N ARG A 62 -15.36 -12.51 -7.15
CA ARG A 62 -16.82 -12.46 -6.99
C ARG A 62 -17.45 -13.83 -7.23
N LYS A 63 -17.03 -14.52 -8.30
CA LYS A 63 -17.50 -15.87 -8.67
C LYS A 63 -17.06 -16.95 -7.68
N ARG A 64 -15.88 -16.81 -7.06
CA ARG A 64 -15.43 -17.68 -5.95
C ARG A 64 -16.24 -17.48 -4.67
N ARG A 65 -16.63 -16.24 -4.36
CA ARG A 65 -17.39 -15.91 -3.13
C ARG A 65 -18.87 -16.25 -3.23
N HIS A 66 -19.46 -16.18 -4.42
CA HIS A 66 -20.86 -16.48 -4.66
C HIS A 66 -20.99 -17.55 -5.75
N PRO A 67 -20.71 -18.83 -5.42
CA PRO A 67 -20.78 -19.92 -6.39
C PRO A 67 -22.22 -20.23 -6.86
N GLU A 68 -23.24 -19.74 -6.15
CA GLU A 68 -24.66 -20.02 -6.38
C GLU A 68 -25.38 -19.02 -7.31
N ASP A 69 -24.70 -17.97 -7.80
CA ASP A 69 -25.32 -16.93 -8.65
C ASP A 69 -24.71 -16.94 -10.07
N PRO A 70 -25.23 -17.78 -10.98
CA PRO A 70 -24.68 -17.95 -12.32
C PRO A 70 -25.06 -16.84 -13.31
N ASP A 71 -26.00 -15.92 -13.00
CA ASP A 71 -26.58 -15.02 -13.99
C ASP A 71 -26.64 -13.56 -13.54
N THR A 72 -25.53 -12.83 -13.66
CA THR A 72 -25.60 -11.36 -13.81
C THR A 72 -24.75 -10.94 -15.00
N PRO A 73 -25.35 -10.65 -16.18
CA PRO A 73 -24.63 -10.04 -17.28
C PRO A 73 -24.25 -8.61 -16.90
N ALA A 74 -22.97 -8.29 -17.03
CA ALA A 74 -22.50 -6.91 -16.99
C ALA A 74 -23.21 -6.14 -18.11
N THR A 75 -24.11 -5.23 -17.73
CA THR A 75 -24.74 -4.25 -18.62
C THR A 75 -24.07 -2.90 -18.41
#